data_AF-A0A5D0TU65-F1
#
_entry.id   AF-A0A5D0TU65-F1
#
_cell.length_a   1.000
_cell.length_b   1.000
_cell.length_c   1.000
_cell.angle_alpha   90.00
_cell.angle_beta   90.00
_cell.angle_gamma   90.00
#
_symmetry.space_group_name_H-M   'P 1'
#
loop_
_entity.id
_entity.type
_entity.pdbx_description
1 polymer ?
#
loop_
_entity_poly.entity_id
_entity_poly.type
_entity_poly.pdbx_seq_one_letter_code
_entity_poly.pdbx_strand_id
1 'polypeptide(L)' 'MTPVLEAAGLAKRYGSVEALAGLDLVAESGQVVALLGPNGAGKTTFVRSVATLVRPDQSPP' A
#
# COMPACT_ATOMS: atom_id res chain seq x y z
N MET A 1 -6.34 13.59 -15.51
CA MET A 1 -7.27 13.36 -14.38
C MET A 1 -6.41 13.26 -13.13
N THR A 2 -6.92 13.67 -11.96
CA THR A 2 -6.16 13.59 -10.71
C THR A 2 -6.56 12.30 -9.99
N PRO A 3 -5.61 11.39 -9.69
CA PRO A 3 -5.93 10.16 -8.99
C PRO A 3 -6.47 10.45 -7.59
N VAL A 4 -7.37 9.59 -7.11
CA VAL A 4 -7.93 9.70 -5.74
C VAL A 4 -7.06 8.99 -4.71
N LEU A 5 -6.21 8.07 -5.17
CA LEU A 5 -5.20 7.39 -4.38
C LEU A 5 -3.95 7.19 -5.24
N GLU A 6 -2.81 7.60 -4.72
CA GLU A 6 -1.50 7.30 -5.27
C GLU A 6 -0.60 6.81 -4.14
N ALA A 7 -0.08 5.59 -4.31
CA ALA A 7 0.96 5.02 -3.49
C ALA A 7 2.16 4.75 -4.40
N ALA A 8 3.31 5.31 -4.04
CA ALA A 8 4.57 5.14 -4.76
C ALA A 8 5.63 4.60 -3.79
N GLY A 9 6.23 3.46 -4.15
CA GLY A 9 7.29 2.80 -3.39
C GLY A 9 6.87 2.43 -1.97
N LEU A 10 5.58 2.20 -1.70
CA LEU A 10 5.10 2.05 -0.32
C LEU A 10 5.73 0.82 0.36
N ALA A 11 6.54 1.07 1.38
CA ALA A 11 7.29 0.05 2.10
C ALA A 11 6.83 -0.06 3.56
N LYS A 12 6.87 -1.28 4.10
CA LYS A 12 6.57 -1.55 5.50
C LYS A 12 7.23 -2.82 5.99
N ARG A 13 7.96 -2.73 7.11
CA ARG A 13 8.53 -3.85 7.85
C ARG A 13 7.94 -3.90 9.26
N TYR A 14 7.79 -5.13 9.76
CA TYR A 14 7.46 -5.45 11.15
C TYR A 14 8.55 -6.36 11.69
N GLY A 15 9.53 -5.79 12.41
CA GLY A 15 10.73 -6.51 12.79
C GLY A 15 11.49 -7.00 11.55
N SER A 16 11.68 -8.32 11.44
CA SER A 16 12.33 -8.95 10.27
C SER A 16 11.40 -9.15 9.07
N VAL A 17 10.09 -9.05 9.25
CA VAL A 17 9.10 -9.33 8.20
C VAL A 17 8.89 -8.10 7.33
N GLU A 18 9.16 -8.24 6.03
CA GLU A 18 8.84 -7.23 5.02
C GLU A 18 7.41 -7.42 4.53
N ALA A 19 6.48 -6.63 5.06
CA ALA A 19 5.06 -6.73 4.75
C ALA A 19 4.68 -6.01 3.46
N LEU A 20 5.40 -4.93 3.10
CA LEU A 20 5.34 -4.27 1.80
C LEU A 20 6.76 -3.96 1.36
N ALA A 21 7.08 -4.33 0.12
CA ALA A 21 8.43 -4.22 -0.46
C ALA A 21 8.44 -3.23 -1.65
N GLY A 22 8.01 -1.98 -1.41
CA GLY A 22 7.95 -0.96 -2.46
C GLY A 22 6.77 -1.13 -3.40
N LEU A 23 5.54 -1.04 -2.88
CA LEU A 23 4.32 -1.24 -3.67
C LEU A 23 3.86 0.08 -4.31
N ASP A 24 3.65 0.02 -5.63
CA ASP A 24 3.03 1.10 -6.41
C ASP A 24 1.56 0.78 -6.71
N LEU A 25 0.68 1.77 -6.50
CA LEU A 25 -0.74 1.67 -6.88
C LEU A 25 -1.33 3.04 -7.13
N VAL A 26 -2.03 3.17 -8.25
CA VAL A 26 -2.83 4.35 -8.60
C VAL A 26 -4.28 3.91 -8.74
N ALA A 27 -5.20 4.64 -8.10
CA ALA A 27 -6.63 4.48 -8.30
C ALA A 27 -7.27 5.82 -8.71
N GLU A 28 -8.03 5.76 -9.79
CA GLU A 28 -8.78 6.89 -10.34
C GLU A 28 -10.16 7.02 -9.70
N SER A 29 -10.75 8.21 -9.81
CA SER A 29 -12.11 8.46 -9.33
C SER A 29 -13.13 7.53 -10.01
N GLY A 30 -13.98 6.89 -9.21
CA GLY A 30 -15.01 5.96 -9.70
C GLY A 30 -14.53 4.53 -9.97
N GLN A 31 -13.24 4.22 -9.79
CA GLN A 31 -12.75 2.85 -9.92
C GLN A 31 -13.04 2.00 -8.69
N VAL A 32 -13.38 0.73 -8.93
CA VAL A 32 -13.40 -0.33 -7.91
C VAL A 32 -12.12 -1.15 -8.07
N VAL A 33 -11.23 -1.08 -7.06
CA VAL A 33 -9.95 -1.79 -7.06
C VAL A 33 -9.99 -2.93 -6.05
N ALA A 34 -9.64 -4.15 -6.48
CA ALA A 34 -9.54 -5.32 -5.62
C ALA A 34 -8.08 -5.73 -5.43
N LEU A 35 -7.65 -5.87 -4.18
CA LEU A 35 -6.32 -6.40 -3.83
C LEU A 35 -6.43 -7.90 -3.59
N LEU A 36 -5.79 -8.68 -4.47
CA LEU A 36 -5.83 -10.14 -4.46
C LEU A 36 -4.46 -10.71 -4.14
N GLY A 37 -4.43 -11.81 -3.39
CA GLY A 37 -3.19 -12.49 -3.00
C GLY A 37 -3.39 -13.39 -1.78
N PRO A 38 -2.44 -14.30 -1.50
CA PRO A 38 -2.55 -15.24 -0.39
C PRO A 38 -2.53 -14.53 0.99
N ASN A 39 -2.87 -15.28 2.04
CA ASN A 39 -2.70 -14.79 3.41
C ASN A 39 -1.23 -14.45 3.67
N GLY A 40 -0.98 -13.34 4.37
CA GLY A 40 0.37 -12.84 4.62
C GLY A 40 0.98 -11.99 3.50
N ALA A 41 0.36 -11.87 2.33
CA ALA A 41 0.89 -11.07 1.19
C ALA A 41 0.89 -9.53 1.38
N GLY A 42 0.66 -9.02 2.60
CA GLY A 42 0.70 -7.58 2.85
C GLY A 42 -0.58 -6.78 2.53
N LYS A 43 -1.64 -7.40 1.99
CA LYS A 43 -2.89 -6.71 1.60
C LYS A 43 -3.47 -5.80 2.70
N THR A 44 -3.67 -6.35 3.90
CA THR A 44 -4.18 -5.57 5.04
C THR A 44 -3.22 -4.48 5.47
N THR A 45 -1.90 -4.72 5.39
CA THR A 45 -0.88 -3.72 5.66
C THR A 45 -0.98 -2.56 4.67
N PHE A 46 -1.11 -2.85 3.37
CA PHE A 46 -1.31 -1.83 2.34
C PHE A 46 -2.56 -1.00 2.59
N VAL A 47 -3.73 -1.64 2.73
CA VAL A 47 -5.02 -0.96 2.95
C VAL A 47 -4.97 -0.07 4.19
N ARG A 48 -4.40 -0.57 5.29
CA ARG A 48 -4.24 0.24 6.51
C ARG A 48 -3.26 1.39 6.33
N SER A 49 -2.22 1.22 5.51
CA SER A 49 -1.22 2.26 5.26
C SER A 49 -1.81 3.41 4.46
N VAL A 50 -2.50 3.12 3.35
CA VAL A 50 -3.16 4.16 2.54
C VAL A 50 -4.37 4.78 3.25
N ALA A 51 -5.00 4.06 4.18
CA ALA A 51 -6.02 4.60 5.07
C ALA A 51 -5.45 5.36 6.28
N THR A 52 -4.13 5.60 6.34
CA THR A 52 -3.42 6.30 7.42
C THR A 52 -3.48 5.66 8.81
N LEU A 53 -3.95 4.41 8.90
CA LEU A 53 -4.03 3.62 10.14
C LEU A 53 -2.70 2.96 10.53
N VAL A 54 -1.81 2.79 9.55
CA VAL A 54 -0.45 2.28 9.73
C VAL A 54 0.50 3.27 9.09
N ARG A 55 1.52 3.72 9.82
CA ARG A 55 2.57 4.56 9.25
C ARG A 55 3.46 3.68 8.34
N PRO A 56 3.58 4.01 7.04
CA PRO A 56 4.58 3.39 6.17
C PRO A 56 5.98 3.64 6.72
N ASP A 57 6.91 2.78 6.37
CA ASP A 57 8.32 3.13 6.54
C ASP A 57 8.69 4.12 5.43
N GLN A 58 9.75 4.92 5.61
CA GLN A 58 10.10 5.95 4.63
C GLN A 58 10.23 5.33 3.23
N SER A 59 9.35 5.74 2.31
CA SER A 59 9.51 5.56 0.87
C SER A 59 10.48 6.64 0.36
N PRO A 60 11.22 6.45 -0.75
CA PRO A 60 12.06 7.52 -1.30
C PRO A 60 11.22 8.77 -1.64
N PRO A 61 11.84 9.96 -1.78
CA PRO A 61 11.15 11.16 -2.22
C PRO A 61 10.47 11.00 -3.59
#